data_AF-A0A3N4Z3W0-F1
#
_entry.id   AF-A0A3N4Z3W0-F1
#
_cell.length_a   1.000
_cell.length_b   1.000
_cell.length_c   1.000
_cell.angle_alpha   90.00
_cell.angle_beta   90.00
_cell.angle_gamma   90.00
#
_symmetry.space_group_name_H-M   'P 1'
#
loop_
_entity.id
_entity.type
_entity.pdbx_description
1 polymer ?
#
loop_
_entity_poly.entity_id
_entity_poly.type
_entity_poly.pdbx_seq_one_letter_code
_entity_poly.pdbx_strand_id
1 'polypeptide(L)'
;MSTVPGPTSAVPASDPANASVGEIIGRVSEDLSTLIRQEMALAKAEAAESAKKAGKGAGLFGGAGVAGYFVLLFLSLALWWGLGALIGDGGAEPALGWSGLIVAVLWGIVAAVLALQGKKNVKQVEGLPQTTDTVKKIPTALKGQER
;
A
#
# COMPACT_ATOMS: atom_id res chain seq x y z
N MET A 1 -42.39 -19.66 64.21
CA MET A 1 -43.23 -18.63 63.56
C MET A 1 -42.38 -18.01 62.47
N SER A 2 -42.50 -18.50 61.23
CA SER A 2 -43.18 -17.81 60.11
C SER A 2 -42.14 -16.99 59.31
N THR A 3 -41.96 -17.08 57.99
CA THR A 3 -42.82 -17.58 56.90
C THR A 3 -42.01 -17.64 55.59
N VAL A 4 -42.21 -18.73 54.84
CA VAL A 4 -42.37 -18.84 53.37
C VAL A 4 -41.26 -18.31 52.42
N PRO A 5 -40.59 -19.21 51.65
CA PRO A 5 -39.89 -18.85 50.41
C PRO A 5 -40.91 -18.46 49.32
N GLY A 6 -40.73 -17.28 48.71
CA GLY A 6 -41.54 -16.84 47.57
C GLY A 6 -41.34 -17.75 46.35
N PRO A 7 -42.37 -17.91 45.49
CA PRO A 7 -42.28 -18.78 44.33
C PRO A 7 -41.21 -18.24 43.38
N THR A 8 -40.21 -19.07 43.11
CA THR A 8 -39.29 -18.90 41.99
C THR A 8 -40.14 -18.78 40.74
N SER A 9 -40.25 -17.58 40.18
CA SER A 9 -40.78 -17.38 38.84
C SER A 9 -39.81 -18.08 37.88
N ALA A 10 -40.06 -19.36 37.64
CA ALA A 10 -39.46 -20.09 36.55
C ALA A 10 -39.89 -19.36 35.27
N VAL A 11 -38.99 -18.54 34.73
CA VAL A 11 -39.04 -18.15 33.32
C VAL A 11 -39.22 -19.46 32.57
N PRO A 12 -40.29 -19.63 31.77
CA PRO A 12 -40.48 -20.86 31.05
C PRO A 12 -39.30 -20.98 30.09
N ALA A 13 -38.37 -21.90 30.40
CA ALA A 13 -37.38 -22.34 29.44
C ALA A 13 -38.20 -22.97 28.31
N SER A 14 -38.36 -22.23 27.22
CA SER A 14 -38.98 -22.71 25.99
C SER A 14 -38.29 -24.01 25.60
N ASP A 15 -39.00 -25.12 25.76
CA ASP A 15 -38.52 -26.47 25.49
C ASP A 15 -38.12 -26.55 24.00
N PRO A 16 -36.84 -26.76 23.66
CA PRO A 16 -36.38 -26.80 22.27
C PRO A 16 -37.06 -27.90 21.46
N ALA A 17 -37.66 -28.91 22.12
CA ALA A 17 -38.44 -29.96 21.48
C ALA A 17 -39.79 -29.48 20.90
N ASN A 18 -40.28 -28.29 21.28
CA ASN A 18 -41.54 -27.70 20.79
C ASN A 18 -41.33 -26.47 19.88
N ALA A 19 -40.09 -26.10 19.57
CA ALA A 19 -39.81 -25.02 18.62
C ALA A 19 -40.28 -25.42 17.22
N SER A 20 -41.12 -24.61 16.60
CA SER A 20 -41.56 -24.88 15.23
C SER A 20 -40.36 -24.85 14.27
N VAL A 21 -40.41 -25.62 13.18
CA VAL A 21 -39.36 -25.62 12.15
C VAL A 21 -39.05 -24.21 11.63
N GLY A 22 -40.06 -23.33 11.59
CA GLY A 22 -39.88 -21.92 11.22
C GLY A 22 -39.05 -21.11 12.21
N GLU A 23 -39.11 -21.44 13.51
CA GLU A 23 -38.34 -20.74 14.55
C GLU A 23 -36.86 -21.17 14.54
N ILE A 24 -36.58 -22.45 14.28
CA ILE A 24 -35.21 -22.96 14.14
C ILE A 24 -34.54 -22.36 12.90
N ILE A 25 -35.24 -22.33 11.77
CA ILE A 25 -34.74 -21.70 10.53
C ILE A 25 -34.51 -20.19 10.73
N GLY A 26 -35.38 -19.51 11.49
CA GLY A 26 -35.20 -18.11 11.85
C GLY A 26 -33.91 -17.86 12.64
N ARG A 27 -33.67 -18.65 13.70
CA ARG A 27 -32.45 -18.53 14.52
C ARG A 27 -31.17 -18.83 13.73
N VAL A 28 -31.14 -19.88 12.91
CA VAL A 28 -29.99 -20.19 12.05
C VAL A 28 -29.72 -19.07 11.03
N SER A 29 -30.77 -18.47 10.48
CA SER A 29 -30.64 -17.34 9.55
C SER A 29 -30.07 -16.08 10.24
N GLU A 30 -30.47 -15.85 11.49
CA GLU A 30 -29.95 -14.75 12.33
C GLU A 30 -28.48 -14.97 12.72
N ASP A 31 -28.12 -16.20 13.09
CA ASP A 31 -26.73 -16.58 13.41
C ASP A 31 -25.82 -16.44 12.19
N LEU A 32 -26.29 -16.87 11.01
CA LEU A 32 -25.53 -16.70 9.76
C LEU A 32 -25.39 -15.22 9.37
N SER A 33 -26.45 -14.41 9.55
CA SER A 33 -26.38 -12.96 9.33
C SER A 33 -25.34 -12.31 10.26
N THR A 34 -25.27 -12.78 11.50
CA THR A 34 -24.31 -12.32 12.50
C THR A 34 -22.88 -12.69 12.11
N LEU A 35 -22.64 -13.93 11.69
CA LEU A 35 -21.34 -14.39 11.18
C LEU A 35 -20.87 -13.57 9.97
N ILE A 36 -21.74 -13.35 8.98
CA ILE A 36 -21.39 -12.55 7.80
C ILE A 36 -20.99 -11.13 8.19
N ARG A 37 -21.72 -10.51 9.12
CA ARG A 37 -21.37 -9.19 9.65
C ARG A 37 -20.04 -9.19 10.40
N GLN A 38 -19.74 -10.25 11.15
CA GLN A 38 -18.48 -10.41 11.87
C GLN A 38 -17.30 -10.60 10.92
N GLU A 39 -17.42 -11.47 9.92
CA GLU A 39 -16.41 -11.66 8.87
C GLU A 39 -16.15 -10.37 8.11
N MET A 40 -17.20 -9.61 7.76
CA MET A 40 -17.03 -8.29 7.18
C MET A 40 -16.32 -7.31 8.11
N ALA A 41 -16.65 -7.31 9.40
CA ALA A 41 -16.00 -6.44 10.38
C ALA A 41 -14.52 -6.80 10.55
N LEU A 42 -14.19 -8.09 10.56
CA LEU A 42 -12.83 -8.60 10.64
C LEU A 42 -12.03 -8.25 9.38
N ALA A 43 -12.58 -8.55 8.20
CA ALA A 43 -11.95 -8.21 6.91
C ALA A 43 -11.71 -6.70 6.80
N LYS A 44 -12.66 -5.88 7.28
CA LYS A 44 -12.48 -4.43 7.33
C LYS A 44 -11.36 -4.02 8.29
N ALA A 45 -11.26 -4.65 9.46
CA ALA A 45 -10.20 -4.38 10.41
C ALA A 45 -8.82 -4.77 9.86
N GLU A 46 -8.70 -5.93 9.23
CA GLU A 46 -7.45 -6.42 8.61
C GLU A 46 -7.05 -5.56 7.40
N ALA A 47 -8.02 -5.16 6.57
CA ALA A 47 -7.78 -4.21 5.48
C ALA A 47 -7.31 -2.85 6.01
N ALA A 48 -7.90 -2.34 7.10
CA ALA A 48 -7.48 -1.09 7.72
C ALA A 48 -6.08 -1.18 8.32
N GLU A 49 -5.74 -2.30 8.98
CA GLU A 49 -4.40 -2.54 9.52
C GLU A 49 -3.37 -2.64 8.39
N SER A 50 -3.70 -3.36 7.32
CA SER A 50 -2.88 -3.48 6.11
C SER A 50 -2.65 -2.13 5.47
N ALA A 51 -3.69 -1.31 5.31
CA ALA A 51 -3.60 0.04 4.78
C ALA A 51 -2.73 0.94 5.66
N LYS A 52 -2.82 0.83 7.00
CA LYS A 52 -1.97 1.58 7.93
C LYS A 52 -0.50 1.18 7.82
N LYS A 53 -0.21 -0.12 7.74
CA LYS A 53 1.16 -0.64 7.56
C LYS A 53 1.73 -0.20 6.21
N ALA A 54 0.97 -0.35 5.14
CA ALA A 54 1.35 0.10 3.80
C ALA A 54 1.57 1.63 3.76
N GLY A 55 0.66 2.40 4.36
CA GLY A 55 0.76 3.86 4.45
C GLY A 55 1.98 4.33 5.24
N LYS A 56 2.29 3.68 6.37
CA LYS A 56 3.53 3.95 7.12
C LYS A 56 4.76 3.61 6.28
N GLY A 57 4.77 2.47 5.60
CA GLY A 57 5.86 2.08 4.70
C GLY A 57 6.07 3.09 3.58
N ALA A 58 5.00 3.46 2.87
CA ALA A 58 5.03 4.47 1.83
C ALA A 58 5.49 5.84 2.35
N GLY A 59 5.04 6.26 3.54
CA GLY A 59 5.49 7.49 4.18
C GLY A 59 6.98 7.48 4.54
N LEU A 60 7.49 6.37 5.09
CA LEU A 60 8.92 6.21 5.39
C LEU A 60 9.76 6.20 4.11
N PHE A 61 9.35 5.49 3.07
CA PHE A 61 10.06 5.49 1.78
C PHE A 61 10.01 6.85 1.10
N GLY A 62 8.88 7.56 1.17
CA GLY A 62 8.76 8.93 0.67
C GLY A 62 9.70 9.87 1.42
N GLY A 63 9.70 9.81 2.75
CA GLY A 63 10.63 10.58 3.60
C GLY A 63 12.09 10.24 3.32
N ALA A 64 12.44 8.97 3.15
CA ALA A 64 13.78 8.52 2.79
C ALA A 64 14.20 9.04 1.41
N GLY A 65 13.29 9.10 0.44
CA GLY A 65 13.54 9.70 -0.87
C GLY A 65 13.89 11.19 -0.76
N VAL A 66 13.11 11.96 -0.01
CA VAL A 66 13.38 13.40 0.23
C VAL A 66 14.69 13.60 0.99
N ALA A 67 14.92 12.85 2.07
CA ALA A 67 16.15 12.92 2.85
C ALA A 67 17.37 12.53 1.99
N GLY A 68 17.27 11.47 1.20
CA GLY A 68 18.32 11.05 0.26
C GLY A 68 18.63 12.10 -0.80
N TYR A 69 17.60 12.80 -1.31
CA TYR A 69 17.80 13.93 -2.22
C TYR A 69 18.60 15.06 -1.57
N PHE A 70 18.29 15.44 -0.34
CA PHE A 70 19.06 16.45 0.39
C PHE A 70 20.49 16.01 0.69
N VAL A 71 20.71 14.74 1.03
CA VAL A 71 22.06 14.18 1.21
C VAL A 71 22.87 14.31 -0.08
N LEU A 72 22.29 13.93 -1.22
CA LEU A 72 22.94 14.07 -2.52
C LEU A 72 23.22 15.54 -2.88
N LEU A 73 22.29 16.44 -2.57
CA LEU A 73 22.46 17.88 -2.77
C LEU A 73 23.65 18.41 -1.95
N PHE A 74 23.68 18.14 -0.64
CA PHE A 74 24.75 18.62 0.23
C PHE A 74 26.10 17.98 -0.09
N LEU A 75 26.13 16.69 -0.45
CA LEU A 75 27.35 16.05 -0.95
C LEU A 75 27.84 16.71 -2.24
N SER A 76 26.93 17.11 -3.14
CA SER A 76 27.31 17.80 -4.38
C SER A 76 27.90 19.19 -4.09
N LEU A 77 27.31 19.93 -3.16
CA LEU A 77 27.83 21.23 -2.74
C LEU A 77 29.18 21.09 -2.03
N ALA A 78 29.32 20.10 -1.15
CA ALA A 78 30.57 19.81 -0.47
C ALA A 78 31.66 19.39 -1.45
N LEU A 79 31.33 18.56 -2.44
CA LEU A 79 32.25 18.14 -3.49
C LEU A 79 32.67 19.32 -4.37
N TRP A 80 31.73 20.19 -4.75
CA TRP A 80 32.02 21.41 -5.49
C TRP A 80 32.97 22.32 -4.68
N TRP A 81 32.64 22.61 -3.43
CA TRP A 81 33.50 23.43 -2.58
C TRP A 81 34.88 22.81 -2.37
N GLY A 82 34.94 21.50 -2.05
CA GLY A 82 36.18 20.78 -1.80
C GLY A 82 37.09 20.72 -3.03
N LEU A 83 36.54 20.43 -4.21
CA LEU A 83 37.29 20.47 -5.46
C LEU A 83 37.72 21.89 -5.81
N GLY A 84 36.87 22.89 -5.59
CA GLY A 84 37.22 24.29 -5.83
C GLY A 84 38.40 24.77 -4.97
N ALA A 85 38.46 24.31 -3.71
CA ALA A 85 39.57 24.56 -2.81
C ALA A 85 40.84 23.77 -3.18
N LEU A 86 40.70 22.55 -3.71
CA LEU A 86 41.83 21.69 -4.08
C LEU A 86 42.47 22.08 -5.42
N ILE A 87 41.66 22.55 -6.37
CA ILE A 87 42.11 23.00 -7.70
C ILE A 87 42.68 24.44 -7.65
N GLY A 88 42.30 25.23 -6.64
CA GLY A 88 42.87 26.55 -6.39
C GLY A 88 44.32 26.46 -5.95
N ASP A 89 45.24 26.97 -6.76
CA ASP A 89 46.70 26.79 -6.66
C ASP A 89 47.37 27.65 -5.55
N GLY A 90 46.75 27.76 -4.37
CA GLY A 90 47.29 28.50 -3.22
C GLY A 90 47.15 30.03 -3.25
N GLY A 91 46.53 30.61 -4.28
CA GLY A 91 46.04 32.00 -4.27
C GLY A 91 44.70 32.13 -3.53
N ALA A 92 44.37 33.34 -3.06
CA ALA A 92 43.16 33.63 -2.27
C ALA A 92 41.82 33.41 -3.00
N GLU A 93 41.83 33.01 -4.28
CA GLU A 93 40.66 32.85 -5.14
C GLU A 93 40.39 31.36 -5.43
N PRO A 94 39.30 30.76 -4.90
CA PRO A 94 38.96 29.37 -5.18
C PRO A 94 38.52 29.17 -6.64
N ALA A 95 38.97 28.10 -7.29
CA ALA A 95 38.66 27.78 -8.69
C ALA A 95 37.26 27.14 -8.86
N LEU A 96 36.21 27.82 -8.37
CA LEU A 96 34.85 27.29 -8.30
C LEU A 96 34.26 26.96 -9.68
N GLY A 97 34.64 27.66 -10.75
CA GLY A 97 34.13 27.42 -12.10
C GLY A 97 34.47 26.02 -12.63
N TRP A 98 35.73 25.60 -12.54
CA TRP A 98 36.18 24.29 -13.01
C TRP A 98 35.65 23.15 -12.17
N SER A 99 35.57 23.35 -10.85
CA SER A 99 34.97 22.37 -9.96
C SER A 99 33.49 22.12 -10.28
N GLY A 100 32.72 23.19 -10.55
CA GLY A 100 31.32 23.08 -10.94
C GLY A 100 31.13 22.27 -12.23
N LEU A 101 32.01 22.45 -13.22
CA LEU A 101 32.00 21.64 -14.44
C LEU A 101 32.25 20.15 -14.18
N ILE A 102 33.20 19.82 -13.29
CA ILE A 102 33.48 18.42 -12.93
C ILE A 102 32.26 17.79 -12.26
N VAL A 103 31.65 18.48 -11.30
CA VAL A 103 30.44 18.00 -10.61
C VAL A 103 29.26 17.86 -11.59
N ALA A 104 29.12 18.78 -12.54
CA ALA A 104 28.10 18.71 -13.59
C ALA A 104 28.29 17.50 -14.51
N VAL A 105 29.52 17.21 -14.95
CA VAL A 105 29.82 16.03 -15.77
C VAL A 105 29.52 14.75 -14.99
N LEU A 106 29.89 14.69 -13.71
CA LEU A 106 29.59 13.54 -12.84
C LEU A 106 28.08 13.28 -12.77
N TRP A 107 27.27 14.30 -12.50
CA TRP A 107 25.82 14.17 -12.49
C TRP A 107 25.22 13.84 -13.85
N GLY A 108 25.81 14.36 -14.94
CA GLY A 108 25.44 14.01 -16.30
C GLY A 108 25.60 12.51 -16.58
N ILE A 109 26.69 11.90 -16.12
CA ILE A 109 26.92 10.46 -16.24
C ILE A 109 25.88 9.68 -15.42
N VAL A 110 25.66 10.08 -14.16
CA VAL A 110 24.65 9.44 -13.28
C VAL A 110 23.26 9.51 -13.93
N ALA A 111 22.86 10.68 -14.45
CA ALA A 111 21.59 10.87 -15.13
C ALA A 111 21.46 10.00 -16.39
N ALA A 112 22.52 9.90 -17.20
CA ALA A 112 22.52 9.06 -18.39
C ALA A 112 22.32 7.58 -18.03
N VAL A 113 23.02 7.08 -17.01
CA VAL A 113 22.88 5.68 -16.54
C VAL A 113 21.47 5.42 -16.02
N LEU A 114 20.94 6.31 -15.17
CA LEU A 114 19.58 6.18 -14.62
C LEU A 114 18.52 6.22 -15.73
N ALA A 115 18.65 7.13 -16.70
CA ALA A 115 17.73 7.20 -17.84
C ALA A 115 17.75 5.93 -18.69
N LEU A 116 18.95 5.37 -18.96
CA LEU A 116 19.09 4.11 -19.69
C LEU A 116 18.48 2.93 -18.93
N GLN A 117 18.69 2.84 -17.61
CA GLN A 117 18.13 1.77 -16.79
C GLN A 117 16.61 1.91 -16.63
N GLY A 118 16.12 3.13 -16.42
CA GLY A 118 14.69 3.43 -16.39
C GLY A 118 14.01 3.05 -17.70
N LYS A 119 14.62 3.40 -18.85
CA LYS A 119 14.13 3.00 -20.17
C LYS A 119 14.08 1.48 -20.35
N LYS A 120 15.06 0.72 -19.84
CA LYS A 120 15.04 -0.75 -19.86
C LYS A 120 13.91 -1.31 -19.01
N ASN A 121 13.73 -0.79 -17.80
CA ASN A 121 12.71 -1.26 -16.86
C ASN A 121 11.29 -0.97 -17.40
N VAL A 122 11.05 0.22 -17.94
CA VAL A 122 9.74 0.58 -18.55
C VAL A 122 9.43 -0.32 -19.74
N LYS A 123 10.40 -0.55 -20.64
CA LYS A 123 10.22 -1.47 -21.77
C LYS A 123 9.93 -2.91 -21.36
N GLN A 124 10.46 -3.36 -20.22
CA GLN A 124 10.21 -4.69 -19.70
C GLN A 124 8.77 -4.82 -19.16
N VAL A 125 8.21 -3.74 -18.62
CA VAL A 125 6.81 -3.69 -18.14
C VAL A 125 5.82 -3.56 -19.31
N GLU A 126 6.14 -2.79 -20.35
CA GLU A 126 5.35 -2.74 -21.60
C GLU A 126 5.36 -4.08 -22.38
N GLY A 127 6.33 -4.96 -22.10
CA GLY A 127 6.47 -6.30 -22.67
C GLY A 127 5.53 -7.37 -22.09
N LEU A 128 4.48 -7.01 -21.35
CA LEU A 128 3.40 -7.91 -20.90
C LEU A 128 2.10 -7.75 -21.73
N PRO A 129 2.08 -8.05 -23.04
CA PRO A 129 0.88 -7.97 -23.88
C PRO A 129 -0.08 -9.17 -23.73
N GLN A 130 0.03 -10.05 -22.72
CA GLN A 130 -0.87 -11.21 -22.64
C GLN A 130 -2.24 -10.92 -21.98
N THR A 131 -2.39 -9.81 -21.25
CA THR A 131 -3.67 -9.53 -20.55
C THR A 131 -4.62 -8.65 -21.38
N THR A 132 -4.10 -7.79 -22.25
CA THR A 132 -4.92 -6.93 -23.11
C THR A 132 -5.58 -7.68 -24.26
N ASP A 133 -4.95 -8.76 -24.76
CA ASP A 133 -5.51 -9.59 -25.82
C ASP A 133 -6.66 -10.49 -25.35
N THR A 134 -6.64 -10.91 -24.07
CA THR A 134 -7.75 -11.68 -23.47
C THR A 134 -8.98 -10.81 -23.22
N VAL A 135 -8.80 -9.55 -22.78
CA VAL A 135 -9.93 -8.61 -22.56
C VAL A 135 -10.58 -8.17 -23.87
N LYS A 136 -9.81 -8.05 -24.96
CA LYS A 136 -10.35 -7.75 -26.30
C LYS A 136 -11.11 -8.92 -26.95
N LYS A 137 -10.97 -10.16 -26.43
CA LYS A 137 -11.68 -11.35 -26.95
C LYS A 137 -13.01 -11.66 -26.26
N ILE A 138 -13.41 -10.92 -25.22
CA ILE A 138 -14.70 -11.10 -24.53
C ILE A 138 -15.68 -9.92 -24.76
N PRO A 139 -16.01 -9.53 -26.00
CA PRO A 139 -17.27 -8.83 -26.26
C PRO A 139 -18.29 -9.66 -27.04
N THR A 140 -17.93 -10.84 -27.55
CA THR A 140 -18.83 -11.67 -28.39
C THR A 140 -19.63 -12.73 -27.62
N ALA A 141 -19.29 -13.02 -26.36
CA ALA A 141 -20.04 -13.98 -25.54
C ALA A 141 -21.25 -13.38 -24.79
N LEU A 142 -21.36 -12.04 -24.71
CA LEU A 142 -22.47 -11.33 -24.04
C LEU A 142 -23.47 -10.69 -25.02
N LYS A 143 -23.26 -10.82 -26.33
CA LYS A 143 -24.19 -10.36 -27.37
C LYS A 143 -24.81 -11.56 -28.08
N GLY A 144 -26.02 -11.94 -27.64
CA GLY A 144 -26.96 -12.66 -28.51
C GLY A 144 -27.05 -14.17 -28.32
N GLN A 145 -27.43 -14.63 -27.12
CA GLN A 145 -28.42 -15.71 -27.03
C GLN A 145 -29.78 -15.06 -26.78
N GLU A 146 -30.37 -14.49 -27.82
CA GLU A 146 -31.81 -14.33 -27.88
C GLU A 146 -32.32 -15.11 -29.10
N ARG A 147 -32.89 -16.27 -28.76
CA ARG A 147 -33.96 -17.04 -29.44
C ARG A 147 -33.64 -17.78 -30.73
#